data_AF-A0A7Z0Q5L2-F1
#
_entry.id   AF-A0A7Z0Q5L2-F1
#
_cell.length_a   1.000
_cell.length_b   1.000
_cell.length_c   1.000
_cell.angle_alpha   90.00
_cell.angle_beta   90.00
_cell.angle_gamma   90.00
#
_symmetry.space_group_name_H-M   'P 1'
#
loop_
_entity.id
_entity.type
_entity.pdbx_description
1 polymer ?
#
loop_
_entity_poly.entity_id
_entity_poly.type
_entity_poly.pdbx_seq_one_letter_code
_entity_poly.pdbx_strand_id
1 'polypeptide(L)' 'MSGADLRVQLESLPTEAARPDLAELDRLPTERIAELMNEGDAAVPAAVAGQVPRIAAA' A
#
# COMPACT_ATOMS: atom_id res chain seq x y z
N MET A 1 1.77 22.08 15.59
CA MET A 1 1.03 21.26 14.61
C MET A 1 -0.10 20.58 15.36
N SER A 2 -1.35 20.85 15.01
CA SER A 2 -2.51 20.23 15.66
C SER A 2 -2.71 18.80 15.14
N GLY A 3 -3.49 17.99 15.86
CA GLY A 3 -3.87 16.65 15.37
C GLY A 3 -4.69 16.69 14.08
N ALA A 4 -5.40 17.79 13.81
CA ALA A 4 -6.12 18.00 12.56
C ALA A 4 -5.16 18.27 11.40
N ASP A 5 -4.15 19.12 11.61
CA ASP A 5 -3.13 19.41 10.58
C ASP A 5 -2.34 18.16 10.19
N LEU A 6 -2.10 17.26 11.16
CA LEU A 6 -1.44 15.98 10.91
C LEU A 6 -2.32 15.05 10.08
N ARG A 7 -3.61 14.91 10.38
CA ARG A 7 -4.53 14.06 9.60
C ARG A 7 -4.58 14.48 8.14
N VAL A 8 -4.69 15.78 7.86
CA VAL A 8 -4.67 16.30 6.49
C VAL A 8 -3.38 15.94 5.75
N GLN A 9 -2.23 16.01 6.43
CA GLN A 9 -0.97 15.60 5.83
C GLN A 9 -0.95 14.10 5.51
N LEU A 10 -1.38 13.25 6.45
CA LEU A 10 -1.39 11.79 6.26
C LEU A 10 -2.37 11.37 5.15
N GLU A 11 -3.54 11.98 5.04
CA GLU A 11 -4.52 11.70 3.97
C GLU A 11 -3.96 11.93 2.55
N SER A 12 -2.92 12.76 2.40
CA SER A 12 -2.27 12.98 1.11
C SER A 12 -1.19 11.95 0.75
N LEU A 13 -0.77 11.12 1.71
CA LEU A 13 0.29 10.13 1.53
C LEU A 13 -0.32 8.78 1.09
N PRO A 14 0.07 8.23 -0.07
CA PRO A 14 -0.48 6.95 -0.54
C PRO A 14 -0.19 5.77 0.40
N THR A 15 0.86 5.86 1.22
CA THR A 15 1.22 4.83 2.22
C THR A 15 0.30 4.81 3.43
N GLU A 16 -0.42 5.91 3.70
CA GLU A 16 -1.35 6.04 4.82
C GLU A 16 -2.81 5.85 4.39
N ALA A 17 -3.04 5.69 3.08
CA ALA A 17 -4.37 5.49 2.53
C ALA A 17 -4.95 4.14 2.98
N ALA A 18 -6.08 4.18 3.68
CA ALA A 18 -6.84 2.97 3.98
C ALA A 18 -7.36 2.32 2.68
N ARG A 19 -7.37 0.99 2.64
CA ARG A 19 -7.93 0.17 1.55
C ARG A 19 -9.31 -0.35 1.97
N PRO A 20 -10.43 0.29 1.56
CA PRO A 20 -11.76 -0.09 2.03
C PRO A 20 -12.16 -1.51 1.62
N ASP A 21 -11.60 -2.01 0.51
CA ASP A 21 -11.75 -3.37 0.02
C ASP A 21 -11.15 -4.43 0.97
N LEU A 22 -10.23 -4.03 1.86
CA LEU A 22 -9.59 -4.88 2.87
C LEU A 22 -10.06 -4.57 4.30
N ALA A 23 -11.18 -3.86 4.49
CA ALA A 23 -11.64 -3.43 5.82
C ALA A 23 -11.90 -4.59 6.79
N GLU A 24 -12.22 -5.79 6.28
CA GLU A 24 -12.58 -6.97 7.06
C GLU A 24 -11.47 -8.04 7.06
N LEU A 25 -10.23 -7.64 6.77
CA LEU A 25 -9.08 -8.55 6.67
C LEU A 25 -8.87 -9.39 7.94
N ASP A 26 -9.16 -8.81 9.11
CA ASP A 26 -9.06 -9.44 10.43
C ASP A 26 -10.05 -10.57 10.67
N ARG A 27 -11.07 -10.70 9.81
CA ARG A 27 -12.11 -11.76 9.90
C ARG A 27 -11.89 -12.92 8.94
N LEU A 28 -10.87 -12.85 8.08
CA LEU A 28 -10.62 -13.86 7.06
C LEU A 28 -9.81 -15.05 7.61
N PRO A 29 -9.96 -16.26 7.03
CA PRO A 29 -9.03 -17.36 7.28
C PRO A 29 -7.59 -16.98 6.89
N THR A 30 -6.61 -17.53 7.60
CA THR A 30 -5.18 -17.25 7.37
C THR A 30 -4.75 -17.50 5.93
N GLU A 31 -5.25 -18.57 5.29
CA GLU A 31 -4.95 -18.87 3.87
C GLU A 31 -5.39 -17.73 2.95
N ARG A 32 -6.57 -17.15 3.20
CA ARG A 32 -7.11 -16.07 2.36
C ARG A 32 -6.34 -14.77 2.58
N ILE A 33 -5.89 -14.51 3.81
CA ILE A 33 -5.00 -13.37 4.10
C ILE A 33 -3.70 -13.53 3.30
N ALA A 34 -3.10 -14.72 3.30
CA ALA A 34 -1.87 -14.98 2.55
C ALA A 34 -2.06 -14.82 1.03
N GLU A 35 -3.18 -15.26 0.47
CA GLU A 35 -3.51 -15.01 -0.95
C GLU A 35 -3.59 -13.52 -1.27
N LEU A 36 -4.30 -12.73 -0.45
CA LEU A 36 -4.41 -11.28 -0.62
C LEU A 36 -3.06 -10.57 -0.49
N MET A 37 -2.20 -11.03 0.41
CA MET A 37 -0.82 -10.53 0.53
C MET A 37 -0.03 -10.80 -0.76
N ASN A 38 -0.12 -12.02 -1.29
CA ASN A 38 0.56 -12.39 -2.54
C ASN A 38 0.05 -11.60 -3.75
N GLU A 39 -1.26 -11.32 -3.82
CA GLU A 39 -1.84 -10.44 -4.84
C GLU A 39 -1.25 -9.02 -4.76
N GLY A 40 -1.08 -8.49 -3.54
CA GLY A 40 -0.41 -7.21 -3.30
C GLY A 40 1.07 -7.23 -3.73
N ASP A 41 1.81 -8.27 -3.33
CA ASP A 41 3.22 -8.45 -3.69
C ASP A 41 3.42 -8.56 -5.20
N ALA A 42 2.50 -9.20 -5.93
CA ALA A 42 2.58 -9.36 -7.37
C ALA A 42 2.55 -8.02 -8.15
N ALA A 43 2.02 -6.94 -7.54
CA ALA A 43 2.03 -5.61 -8.15
C ALA A 43 3.39 -4.90 -8.05
N VAL A 44 4.24 -5.28 -7.09
CA VAL A 44 5.50 -4.59 -6.80
C VAL A 44 6.49 -4.63 -7.97
N PRO A 45 6.74 -5.76 -8.66
CA PRO A 45 7.65 -5.79 -9.80
C PRO A 45 7.26 -4.82 -10.92
N ALA A 46 5.96 -4.64 -11.19
CA ALA A 46 5.48 -3.69 -12.19
C ALA A 46 5.73 -2.23 -11.76
N ALA A 47 5.52 -1.91 -10.48
CA ALA A 47 5.84 -0.60 -9.93
C ALA A 47 7.35 -0.29 -10.02
N VAL A 48 8.20 -1.26 -9.71
CA VAL A 48 9.66 -1.16 -9.83
C VAL A 48 10.09 -1.01 -11.28
N ALA A 49 9.49 -1.77 -12.21
CA ALA A 49 9.76 -1.68 -13.64
C ALA A 49 9.57 -0.24 -14.16
N GLY A 50 8.52 0.45 -13.69
CA GLY A 50 8.30 1.87 -14.00
C GLY A 50 9.37 2.83 -13.46
N GLN A 51 10.18 2.40 -12.50
CA GLN A 51 11.28 3.20 -11.93
C GLN A 51 12.67 2.80 -12.47
N VAL A 52 12.79 1.73 -13.25
CA VAL A 52 14.08 1.25 -13.79
C VAL A 52 14.94 2.37 -14.43
N PRO A 53 14.39 3.30 -15.23
CA PRO A 53 15.20 4.40 -15.77
C PRO A 53 15.82 5.31 -14.71
N ARG A 54 15.10 5.59 -13.63
CA ARG A 54 15.62 6.39 -12.50
C ARG A 54 16.66 5.61 -11.71
N ILE A 55 16.39 4.33 -11.46
CA ILE A 55 17.32 3.44 -10.74
C ILE A 55 18.64 3.34 -11.50
N ALA A 56 18.61 3.23 -12.83
CA ALA A 56 19.81 3.16 -13.67
C ALA A 56 20.62 4.47 -13.72
N ALA A 57 20.03 5.60 -13.30
CA ALA A 57 20.65 6.93 -13.35
C ALA A 57 21.24 7.38 -12.00
N ALA A 58 21.10 6.58 -10.93
CA ALA A 58 21.65 6.85 -9.60
C ALA A 58 23.11 6.39 -9.48
#